data_AF-A0A926BCK9-F1
#
_entry.id   AF-A0A926BCK9-F1
#
_cell.length_a   1.000
_cell.length_b   1.000
_cell.length_c   1.000
_cell.angle_alpha   90.00
_cell.angle_beta   90.00
_cell.angle_gamma   90.00
#
_symmetry.space_group_name_H-M   'P 1'
#
loop_
_entity.id
_entity.type
_entity.pdbx_description
1 polymer ?
#
loop_
_entity_poly.entity_id
_entity_poly.type
_entity_poly.pdbx_seq_one_letter_code
_entity_poly.pdbx_strand_id
1 'polypeptide(L)'
;MYQQTPPLPELVGPVNTLQRHGCLTAWLIFIMVVNGILAVATPFLGGIANSGLSAFDIGFIMVGSLLNIVWAVALFKWFRWGFYGFVATTVVGIVVNLATGTPIAQSTSGLLGVSILYWMLQLGTPKAWERLK
;
A
#
# COMPACT_ATOMS: atom_id res chain seq x y z
N MET A 1 -49.10 41.00 19.42
CA MET A 1 -48.81 39.57 19.60
C MET A 1 -47.93 39.12 18.43
N TYR A 2 -46.61 39.12 18.61
CA TYR A 2 -45.67 38.66 17.57
C TYR A 2 -45.63 37.13 17.62
N GLN A 3 -46.09 36.46 16.56
CA GLN A 3 -45.94 35.03 16.41
C GLN A 3 -44.45 34.73 16.18
N GLN A 4 -43.82 34.04 17.14
CA GLN A 4 -42.54 33.38 16.90
C GLN A 4 -42.73 32.31 15.83
N THR A 5 -42.15 32.50 14.66
CA THR A 5 -41.96 31.41 13.71
C THR A 5 -40.95 30.41 14.32
N PRO A 6 -41.21 29.10 14.26
CA PRO A 6 -40.25 28.11 14.72
C PRO A 6 -38.97 28.21 13.86
N PRO A 7 -37.77 28.05 14.43
CA PRO A 7 -36.55 27.99 13.65
C PRO A 7 -36.66 26.81 12.67
N LEU A 8 -36.35 27.07 11.40
CA LEU A 8 -36.27 26.06 10.35
C LEU A 8 -35.44 24.87 10.87
N PRO A 9 -35.84 23.60 10.62
CA PRO A 9 -34.97 22.48 10.88
C PRO A 9 -33.69 22.73 10.10
N GLU A 10 -32.57 22.94 10.80
CA GLU A 10 -31.27 22.84 10.16
C GLU A 10 -31.27 21.47 9.48
N LEU A 11 -31.29 21.50 8.15
CA LEU A 11 -30.89 20.40 7.30
C LEU A 11 -29.41 20.18 7.62
N VAL A 12 -29.14 19.58 8.80
CA VAL A 12 -27.92 18.81 9.06
C VAL A 12 -28.06 17.61 8.14
N GLY A 13 -27.89 17.86 6.83
CA GLY A 13 -27.53 16.81 5.90
C GLY A 13 -26.37 16.09 6.55
N PRO A 14 -26.30 14.75 6.45
CA PRO A 14 -25.20 14.03 7.04
C PRO A 14 -23.94 14.72 6.56
N VAL A 15 -23.19 15.33 7.48
CA VAL A 15 -21.86 15.83 7.18
C VAL A 15 -21.11 14.56 6.89
N ASN A 16 -21.16 14.14 5.62
CA ASN A 16 -20.30 13.15 5.01
C ASN A 16 -18.93 13.82 5.01
N THR A 17 -18.35 13.92 6.21
CA THR A 17 -16.96 14.21 6.39
C THR A 17 -16.28 13.12 5.57
N LEU A 18 -15.60 13.53 4.50
CA LEU A 18 -14.75 12.68 3.71
C LEU A 18 -13.62 12.20 4.62
N GLN A 19 -13.92 11.26 5.50
CA GLN A 19 -12.97 10.73 6.44
C GLN A 19 -12.13 9.74 5.67
N ARG A 20 -10.95 10.20 5.22
CA ARG A 20 -9.89 9.27 4.85
C ARG A 20 -9.66 8.39 6.07
N HIS A 21 -10.00 7.11 5.97
CA HIS A 21 -9.75 6.21 7.07
C HIS A 21 -8.25 6.20 7.35
N GLY A 22 -7.87 6.67 8.54
CA GLY A 22 -6.48 6.73 8.99
C GLY A 22 -5.78 5.38 8.91
N CYS A 23 -6.56 4.28 8.92
CA CYS A 23 -6.07 2.92 8.70
C CYS A 23 -5.37 2.74 7.33
N LEU A 24 -5.97 3.21 6.23
CA LEU A 24 -5.35 3.11 4.90
C LEU A 24 -4.07 3.96 4.83
N THR A 25 -4.11 5.17 5.38
CA THR A 25 -2.95 6.06 5.46
C THR A 25 -1.83 5.44 6.29
N ALA A 26 -2.15 4.89 7.46
CA ALA A 26 -1.18 4.22 8.33
C ALA A 26 -0.54 3.01 7.64
N TRP A 27 -1.32 2.24 6.89
CA TRP A 27 -0.80 1.12 6.11
C TRP A 27 0.12 1.56 4.98
N LEU A 28 -0.23 2.62 4.25
CA LEU A 28 0.64 3.17 3.20
C LEU A 28 1.94 3.70 3.78
N ILE A 29 1.89 4.40 4.91
CA ILE A 29 3.08 4.86 5.64
C ILE A 29 3.92 3.65 6.07
N PHE A 30 3.30 2.62 6.64
CA PHE A 30 3.98 1.39 7.04
C PHE A 30 4.72 0.75 5.85
N ILE A 31 4.06 0.62 4.69
CA ILE A 31 4.69 0.12 3.47
C ILE A 31 5.87 1.01 3.04
N MET A 32 5.72 2.34 3.06
CA MET A 32 6.82 3.25 2.71
C MET A 32 8.02 3.08 3.66
N VAL A 33 7.78 2.98 4.96
CA VAL A 33 8.83 2.81 5.98
C VAL A 33 9.53 1.47 5.79
N VAL A 34 8.79 0.37 5.67
CA VAL A 34 9.38 -0.97 5.48
C VAL A 34 10.19 -1.05 4.19
N ASN A 35 9.67 -0.53 3.08
CA ASN A 35 10.42 -0.52 1.81
C ASN A 35 11.61 0.44 1.86
N GLY A 36 11.53 1.56 2.58
CA GLY A 36 12.66 2.45 2.79
C GLY A 36 13.78 1.78 3.59
N ILE A 37 13.42 1.05 4.66
CA ILE A 37 14.36 0.26 5.45
C ILE A 37 15.00 -0.81 4.57
N LEU A 38 14.22 -1.55 3.78
CA LEU A 38 14.78 -2.58 2.88
C LEU A 38 15.74 -1.98 1.84
N ALA A 39 15.34 -0.89 1.15
CA ALA A 39 16.19 -0.26 0.14
C ALA A 39 17.55 0.18 0.68
N VAL A 40 17.60 0.61 1.95
CA VAL A 40 18.85 1.02 2.62
C VAL A 40 19.57 -0.19 3.21
N ALA A 41 18.90 -1.00 4.04
CA ALA A 41 19.54 -2.06 4.82
C ALA A 41 20.05 -3.22 3.96
N THR A 42 19.37 -3.58 2.87
CA THR A 42 19.74 -4.72 2.03
C THR A 42 21.15 -4.60 1.43
N PRO A 43 21.59 -3.48 0.82
CA PRO A 43 22.97 -3.35 0.35
C PRO A 43 24.01 -3.33 1.47
N PHE A 44 23.70 -2.77 2.65
CA PHE A 44 24.60 -2.81 3.81
C PHE A 44 24.76 -4.24 4.35
N LEU A 45 23.67 -4.99 4.50
CA LEU A 45 23.70 -6.37 4.95
C LEU A 45 24.34 -7.29 3.91
N GLY A 46 24.11 -7.06 2.61
CA GLY A 46 24.75 -7.79 1.53
C GLY A 46 26.26 -7.53 1.41
N GLY A 47 26.73 -6.32 1.76
CA GLY A 47 28.15 -5.96 1.74
C GLY A 47 28.93 -6.44 2.97
N ILE A 48 28.27 -6.61 4.13
CA ILE A 48 28.92 -6.96 5.40
C ILE A 48 28.72 -8.43 5.76
N ALA A 49 27.57 -9.02 5.41
CA ALA A 49 27.29 -10.43 5.62
C ALA A 49 27.48 -11.17 4.29
N ASN A 50 28.24 -12.27 4.31
CA ASN A 50 28.21 -13.33 3.30
C ASN A 50 26.82 -14.00 3.30
N SER A 51 25.79 -13.20 3.00
CA SER A 51 24.38 -13.47 3.18
C SER A 51 23.85 -14.51 2.19
N GLY A 52 24.70 -14.99 1.28
CA GLY A 52 24.31 -15.87 0.19
C GLY A 52 23.47 -15.18 -0.89
N LEU A 53 23.18 -13.89 -0.74
CA LEU A 53 22.46 -13.09 -1.73
C LEU A 53 23.40 -12.67 -2.84
N SER A 54 23.00 -12.90 -4.08
CA SER A 54 23.76 -12.42 -5.23
C SER A 54 23.61 -10.91 -5.39
N ALA A 55 24.53 -10.29 -6.12
CA ALA A 55 24.42 -8.86 -6.48
C ALA A 55 23.10 -8.57 -7.24
N PHE A 56 22.59 -9.57 -7.99
CA PHE A 56 21.32 -9.47 -8.68
C PHE A 56 20.14 -9.38 -7.70
N ASP A 57 20.13 -10.23 -6.65
CA ASP A 57 19.05 -10.24 -5.65
C ASP A 57 19.00 -8.92 -4.88
N ILE A 58 20.15 -8.40 -4.49
CA ILE A 58 20.27 -7.11 -3.80
C ILE A 58 19.74 -5.98 -4.69
N GLY A 59 20.15 -5.96 -5.96
CA GLY A 59 19.66 -4.97 -6.93
C GLY A 59 18.16 -5.06 -7.17
N PHE A 60 17.63 -6.28 -7.31
CA PHE A 60 16.21 -6.52 -7.51
C PHE A 60 15.37 -6.06 -6.31
N ILE A 61 15.78 -6.39 -5.08
CA ILE A 61 15.11 -5.94 -3.85
C ILE A 61 15.15 -4.41 -3.75
N MET A 62 16.32 -3.80 -4.00
CA MET A 62 16.47 -2.34 -3.90
C MET A 62 15.55 -1.60 -4.89
N VAL A 63 15.56 -2.01 -6.17
CA VAL A 63 14.69 -1.42 -7.20
C VAL A 63 13.21 -1.70 -6.89
N GLY A 64 12.88 -2.92 -6.47
CA GLY A 64 11.52 -3.31 -6.08
C GLY A 64 10.99 -2.48 -4.91
N SER A 65 11.82 -2.21 -3.91
CA SER A 65 11.47 -1.38 -2.76
C SER A 65 11.21 0.08 -3.16
N LEU A 66 12.04 0.66 -4.04
CA LEU A 66 11.81 2.02 -4.55
C LEU A 66 10.51 2.10 -5.36
N LEU A 67 10.25 1.12 -6.22
CA LEU A 67 9.00 1.05 -6.98
C LEU A 67 7.78 0.92 -6.05
N ASN A 68 7.85 0.10 -5.01
CA ASN A 68 6.78 -0.02 -4.02
C ASN A 68 6.48 1.31 -3.30
N ILE A 69 7.49 2.15 -3.04
CA ILE A 69 7.27 3.50 -2.50
C ILE A 69 6.51 4.36 -3.53
N VAL A 70 6.90 4.32 -4.80
CA VAL A 70 6.20 5.03 -5.88
C VAL A 70 4.74 4.60 -5.98
N TRP A 71 4.47 3.30 -5.92
CA TRP A 71 3.10 2.75 -5.93
C TRP A 71 2.31 3.16 -4.69
N ALA A 72 2.95 3.17 -3.50
CA ALA A 72 2.33 3.65 -2.27
C ALA A 72 1.94 5.13 -2.36
N VAL A 73 2.81 5.98 -2.92
CA VAL A 73 2.52 7.41 -3.14
C VAL A 73 1.40 7.60 -4.17
N ALA A 74 1.38 6.81 -5.24
CA ALA A 74 0.30 6.83 -6.22
C ALA A 74 -1.05 6.46 -5.57
N LEU A 75 -1.07 5.45 -4.71
CA LEU A 75 -2.25 5.05 -3.96
C LEU A 75 -2.66 6.12 -2.93
N PHE A 76 -1.69 6.79 -2.30
CA PHE A 76 -1.92 7.92 -1.39
C PHE A 76 -2.61 9.10 -2.10
N LYS A 77 -2.34 9.26 -3.41
CA LYS A 77 -2.98 10.23 -4.29
C LYS A 77 -4.26 9.70 -4.98
N TRP A 78 -4.78 8.55 -4.54
CA TRP A 78 -6.03 7.93 -5.02
C TRP A 78 -6.01 7.45 -6.47
N PHE A 79 -4.84 7.11 -7.02
CA PHE A 79 -4.75 6.53 -8.36
C PHE A 79 -4.92 5.01 -8.34
N ARG A 80 -5.86 4.47 -9.15
CA ARG A 80 -6.05 3.02 -9.32
C ARG A 80 -4.79 2.31 -9.80
N TRP A 81 -3.99 3.00 -10.61
CA TRP A 81 -2.72 2.50 -11.14
C TRP A 81 -1.72 2.09 -10.05
N GLY A 82 -1.75 2.73 -8.87
CA GLY A 82 -0.90 2.31 -7.75
C GLY A 82 -1.19 0.89 -7.28
N PHE A 83 -2.47 0.47 -7.28
CA PHE A 83 -2.85 -0.88 -6.87
C PHE A 83 -2.40 -1.91 -7.89
N TYR A 84 -2.61 -1.62 -9.18
CA TYR A 84 -2.10 -2.47 -10.27
C TYR A 84 -0.57 -2.57 -10.23
N GLY A 85 0.13 -1.50 -9.86
CA GLY A 85 1.57 -1.50 -9.61
C GLY A 85 1.97 -2.51 -8.52
N PHE A 86 1.30 -2.51 -7.37
CA PHE A 86 1.54 -3.49 -6.30
C PHE A 86 1.27 -4.94 -6.73
N VAL A 87 0.19 -5.16 -7.48
CA VAL A 87 -0.13 -6.50 -8.02
C VAL A 87 0.96 -6.94 -8.99
N ALA A 88 1.36 -6.07 -9.91
CA ALA A 88 2.40 -6.36 -10.90
C ALA A 88 3.75 -6.66 -10.24
N THR A 89 4.19 -5.84 -9.28
CA THR A 89 5.45 -6.08 -8.55
C THR A 89 5.40 -7.38 -7.75
N THR A 90 4.24 -7.73 -7.18
CA THR A 90 4.05 -9.00 -6.47
C THR A 90 4.14 -10.20 -7.41
N VAL A 91 3.50 -10.13 -8.59
CA VAL A 91 3.59 -11.20 -9.61
C VAL A 91 5.02 -11.38 -10.09
N VAL A 92 5.71 -10.28 -10.42
CA VAL A 92 7.13 -10.33 -10.84
C VAL A 92 7.99 -10.91 -9.72
N GLY A 93 7.78 -10.50 -8.47
CA GLY A 93 8.49 -11.03 -7.31
C GLY A 93 8.28 -12.54 -7.12
N ILE A 94 7.06 -13.04 -7.29
CA ILE A 94 6.77 -14.47 -7.24
C ILE A 94 7.53 -15.22 -8.34
N VAL A 95 7.51 -14.71 -9.58
CA VAL A 95 8.20 -15.35 -10.71
C VAL A 95 9.70 -15.41 -10.47
N VAL A 96 10.31 -14.31 -10.01
CA VAL A 96 11.75 -14.25 -9.69
C VAL A 96 12.08 -15.20 -8.54
N ASN A 97 11.30 -15.18 -7.45
CA ASN A 97 11.52 -16.06 -6.29
C ASN A 97 11.42 -17.54 -6.66
N LEU A 98 10.45 -17.92 -7.51
CA LEU A 98 10.34 -19.30 -8.00
C LEU A 98 11.51 -19.68 -8.91
N ALA A 99 11.98 -18.75 -9.75
CA ALA A 99 13.14 -18.97 -10.62
C ALA A 99 14.45 -19.15 -9.83
N THR A 100 14.58 -18.51 -8.65
CA THR A 100 15.74 -18.67 -7.76
C THR A 100 15.64 -19.88 -6.82
N GLY A 101 14.55 -20.66 -6.91
CA GLY A 101 14.34 -21.84 -6.07
C GLY A 101 13.85 -21.53 -4.65
N THR A 102 13.35 -20.31 -4.43
CA THR A 102 12.80 -19.90 -3.13
C THR A 102 11.53 -20.69 -2.80
N PRO A 103 11.32 -21.13 -1.55
CA PRO A 103 10.12 -21.84 -1.16
C PRO A 103 8.84 -21.08 -1.52
N ILE A 104 7.80 -21.82 -1.94
CA ILE A 104 6.50 -21.25 -2.35
C ILE A 104 5.92 -20.36 -1.25
N ALA A 105 6.03 -20.78 0.02
CA ALA A 105 5.53 -20.03 1.16
C ALA A 105 6.13 -18.61 1.25
N GLN A 106 7.45 -18.47 1.04
CA GLN A 106 8.10 -17.16 0.99
C GLN A 106 7.71 -16.39 -0.27
N SER A 107 7.60 -17.06 -1.41
CA SER A 107 7.19 -16.43 -2.68
C SER A 107 5.79 -15.80 -2.58
N THR A 108 4.86 -16.46 -1.90
CA THR A 108 3.48 -15.97 -1.72
C THR A 108 3.32 -14.88 -0.66
N SER A 109 4.36 -14.56 0.12
CA SER A 109 4.27 -13.54 1.19
C SER A 109 3.85 -12.16 0.65
N GLY A 110 4.23 -11.81 -0.58
CA GLY A 110 3.79 -10.58 -1.24
C GLY A 110 2.27 -10.51 -1.47
N LEU A 111 1.60 -11.66 -1.68
CA LEU A 111 0.15 -11.73 -1.85
C LEU A 111 -0.58 -11.35 -0.57
N LEU A 112 -0.01 -11.63 0.61
CA LEU A 112 -0.58 -11.18 1.88
C LEU A 112 -0.64 -9.65 1.93
N GLY A 113 0.45 -8.97 1.54
CA GLY A 113 0.48 -7.51 1.48
C GLY A 113 -0.59 -6.92 0.55
N VAL A 114 -0.75 -7.50 -0.65
CA VAL A 114 -1.79 -7.10 -1.61
C VAL A 114 -3.19 -7.38 -1.09
N SER A 115 -3.40 -8.53 -0.44
CA SER A 115 -4.70 -8.91 0.13
C SER A 115 -5.13 -7.96 1.24
N ILE A 116 -4.21 -7.59 2.13
CA ILE A 116 -4.46 -6.59 3.18
C ILE A 116 -4.77 -5.24 2.55
N LEU A 117 -4.02 -4.83 1.52
CA LEU A 117 -4.27 -3.57 0.81
C LEU A 117 -5.65 -3.54 0.17
N TYR A 118 -6.06 -4.64 -0.49
CA TYR A 118 -7.39 -4.78 -1.06
C TYR A 118 -8.48 -4.72 0.02
N TRP A 119 -8.29 -5.44 1.13
CA TRP A 119 -9.24 -5.41 2.24
C TRP A 119 -9.38 -4.00 2.81
N MET A 120 -8.28 -3.26 2.99
CA MET A 120 -8.30 -1.87 3.44
C MET A 120 -8.95 -0.90 2.46
N LEU A 121 -8.82 -1.14 1.15
CA LEU A 121 -9.54 -0.38 0.12
C LEU A 121 -11.06 -0.66 0.14
N GLN A 122 -11.44 -1.85 0.62
CA GLN A 122 -12.82 -2.25 0.81
C GLN A 122 -13.43 -1.73 2.12
N LEU A 123 -12.60 -1.33 3.10
CA LEU A 123 -13.05 -0.75 4.36
C LEU A 123 -13.57 0.68 4.15
N GLY A 124 -14.77 0.93 4.68
CA GLY A 124 -15.42 2.24 4.71
C GLY A 124 -16.70 2.34 3.89
N THR A 125 -17.60 3.20 4.35
CA THR A 125 -18.83 3.59 3.65
C THR A 125 -18.77 5.10 3.38
N PRO A 126 -18.68 5.55 2.11
CA PRO A 126 -18.58 4.75 0.88
C PRO A 126 -17.18 4.12 0.70
N LYS A 127 -17.13 3.03 -0.08
CA LYS A 127 -15.91 2.23 -0.31
C LYS A 127 -14.81 3.11 -0.90
N ALA A 128 -13.59 3.01 -0.34
CA ALA A 128 -12.44 3.76 -0.88
C ALA A 128 -12.15 3.37 -2.34
N TRP A 129 -12.39 2.12 -2.71
CA TRP A 129 -12.26 1.63 -4.09
C TRP A 129 -13.06 2.44 -5.13
N GLU A 130 -14.31 2.81 -4.84
CA GLU A 130 -15.18 3.55 -5.77
C GLU A 130 -14.70 4.99 -5.99
N ARG A 131 -13.88 5.52 -5.07
CA ARG A 131 -13.33 6.87 -5.11
C ARG A 131 -11.95 6.97 -5.76
N LEU A 132 -11.30 5.84 -6.06
CA LEU A 132 -10.05 5.85 -6.82
C LEU A 132 -10.33 6.37 -8.24
N LYS A 133 -9.47 7.24 -8.76
CA LYS A 133 -9.51 7.72 -10.16
C LYS A 133 -8.67 6.83 -11.07
#